data_AF-A0A846KU88-F1
#
_entry.id   AF-A0A846KU88-F1
#
_cell.length_a   1.000
_cell.length_b   1.000
_cell.length_c   1.000
_cell.angle_alpha   90.00
_cell.angle_beta   90.00
_cell.angle_gamma   90.00
#
_symmetry.space_group_name_H-M   'P 1'
#
loop_
_entity.id
_entity.type
_entity.pdbx_description
1 polymer ?
#
loop_
_entity_poly.entity_id
_entity_poly.type
_entity_poly.pdbx_seq_one_letter_code
_entity_poly.pdbx_strand_id
1 'polypeptide(L)'
;SAKMSAIDEKVTLESFKGSDPENGKIEAEGVFSLSQKKDFPFFFKTQIDNLLCVDSNMIRSKATAIIEISGDRTSSIAKGNVKANYLDMTIPDKLPIVIPDLKATFISHPSKNHDKYITIKPKMYPIHLDFDLDVTNPIKIHGQGLDSTWIGNFKIGGTYMSFETIGDLNLLKGSYVFAGRHFDLTKGKVSFTGKSNEMPILDIQATINQRGVKIIADVKGPLDTPKITFSSSPPLPSSSIMALLIFGQQLSELTESQTIELASTMSSELDDSSLSNSNALGNLGIDRFNIIKPSATDPSSSDQMAVQFGKYLTKGIVVSLSQGAEQGSSNIIIEIDLKKGFIFQAETQQQEEQGKFSLKWRRNY
;
A
#
# COMPACT_ATOMS: atom_id res chain seq x y z
N SER A 1 -29.31 -5.37 26.69
CA SER A 1 -30.24 -6.23 27.46
C SER A 1 -30.76 -7.33 26.55
N ALA A 2 -31.18 -8.47 27.11
CA ALA A 2 -31.78 -9.57 26.36
C ALA A 2 -32.96 -10.14 27.13
N LYS A 3 -34.01 -10.54 26.41
CA LYS A 3 -35.18 -11.24 26.94
C LYS A 3 -35.38 -12.53 26.14
N MET A 4 -35.46 -13.65 26.85
CA MET A 4 -35.59 -14.98 26.24
C MET A 4 -36.67 -15.78 26.96
N SER A 5 -37.34 -16.65 26.21
CA SER A 5 -38.29 -17.62 26.75
C SER A 5 -38.02 -19.00 26.16
N ALA A 6 -38.38 -20.06 26.90
CA ALA A 6 -38.18 -21.43 26.47
C ALA A 6 -39.47 -22.21 26.70
N ILE A 7 -39.94 -22.89 25.66
CA ILE A 7 -41.11 -23.77 25.69
C ILE A 7 -40.72 -25.04 24.93
N ASP A 8 -40.83 -26.20 25.57
CA ASP A 8 -40.42 -27.50 25.03
C ASP A 8 -38.97 -27.49 24.50
N GLU A 9 -38.75 -27.92 23.25
CA GLU A 9 -37.46 -27.89 22.56
C GLU A 9 -37.21 -26.56 21.81
N LYS A 10 -37.92 -25.48 22.13
CA LYS A 10 -37.80 -24.18 21.45
C LYS A 10 -37.42 -23.08 22.45
N VAL A 11 -36.28 -22.45 22.20
CA VAL A 11 -35.84 -21.21 22.86
C VAL A 11 -36.09 -20.06 21.91
N THR A 12 -36.75 -19.01 22.38
CA THR A 12 -37.05 -17.79 21.62
C THR A 12 -36.30 -16.62 22.24
N LEU A 13 -35.49 -15.94 21.43
CA LEU A 13 -34.94 -14.63 21.73
C LEU A 13 -36.01 -13.59 21.38
N GLU A 14 -36.77 -13.15 22.38
CA GLU A 14 -37.85 -12.18 22.19
C GLU A 14 -37.32 -10.79 21.88
N SER A 15 -36.22 -10.40 22.51
CA SER A 15 -35.50 -9.19 22.16
C SER A 15 -34.07 -9.24 22.67
N PHE A 16 -33.16 -8.72 21.87
CA PHE A 16 -31.82 -8.32 22.24
C PHE A 16 -31.66 -6.87 21.84
N LYS A 17 -31.06 -6.06 22.72
CA LYS A 17 -30.72 -4.66 22.45
C LYS A 17 -29.31 -4.38 22.94
N GLY A 18 -28.48 -3.81 22.10
CA GLY A 18 -27.14 -3.35 22.41
C GLY A 18 -26.87 -1.98 21.79
N SER A 19 -25.84 -1.31 22.29
CA SER A 19 -25.35 -0.06 21.72
C SER A 19 -23.83 0.01 21.84
N ASP A 20 -23.20 0.74 20.94
CA ASP A 20 -21.78 1.07 20.99
C ASP A 20 -21.54 2.39 21.76
N PRO A 21 -20.28 2.82 21.99
CA PRO A 21 -19.95 4.09 22.62
C PRO A 21 -20.34 5.34 21.82
N GLU A 22 -20.73 5.20 20.56
CA GLU A 22 -21.04 6.29 19.63
C GLU A 22 -22.53 6.38 19.28
N ASN A 23 -23.39 5.77 20.11
CA ASN A 23 -24.86 5.72 19.98
C ASN A 23 -25.38 4.88 18.79
N GLY A 24 -24.53 4.08 18.17
CA GLY A 24 -24.97 3.03 17.25
C GLY A 24 -25.74 1.95 18.01
N LYS A 25 -26.73 1.33 17.36
CA LYS A 25 -27.65 0.37 17.98
C LYS A 25 -27.65 -0.96 17.24
N ILE A 26 -27.88 -2.02 18.00
CA ILE A 26 -28.12 -3.35 17.50
C ILE A 26 -29.33 -3.95 18.21
N GLU A 27 -30.28 -4.46 17.43
CA GLU A 27 -31.42 -5.20 17.94
C GLU A 27 -31.47 -6.57 17.27
N ALA A 28 -31.81 -7.62 18.02
CA ALA A 28 -31.96 -8.94 17.45
C ALA A 28 -33.13 -9.71 18.07
N GLU A 29 -33.73 -10.57 17.26
CA GLU A 29 -34.79 -11.49 17.64
C GLU A 29 -34.56 -12.82 16.93
N GLY A 30 -35.10 -13.91 17.46
CA GLY A 30 -34.91 -15.20 16.80
C GLY A 30 -35.33 -16.40 17.61
N VAL A 31 -35.04 -17.57 17.05
CA VAL A 31 -35.40 -18.87 17.60
C VAL A 31 -34.22 -19.82 17.50
N PHE A 32 -34.07 -20.64 18.53
CA PHE A 32 -33.09 -21.71 18.61
C PHE A 32 -33.81 -22.98 19.08
N SER A 33 -33.64 -24.09 18.36
CA SER A 33 -34.24 -25.37 18.75
C SER A 33 -33.22 -26.24 19.48
N LEU A 34 -33.61 -26.81 20.61
CA LEU A 34 -32.85 -27.77 21.40
C LEU A 34 -32.89 -29.20 20.83
N SER A 35 -33.46 -29.38 19.64
CA SER A 35 -33.65 -30.69 19.03
C SER A 35 -32.33 -31.27 18.51
N GLN A 36 -31.74 -32.20 19.26
CA GLN A 36 -30.51 -32.88 18.86
C GLN A 36 -30.67 -33.65 17.55
N LYS A 37 -31.87 -34.19 17.27
CA LYS A 37 -32.17 -34.91 16.02
C LYS A 37 -32.11 -34.02 14.77
N LYS A 38 -32.21 -32.70 14.94
CA LYS A 38 -32.16 -31.71 13.86
C LYS A 38 -30.86 -30.90 13.89
N ASP A 39 -29.86 -31.35 14.64
CA ASP A 39 -28.59 -30.65 14.83
C ASP A 39 -28.70 -29.23 15.41
N PHE A 40 -29.71 -28.96 16.24
CA PHE A 40 -29.87 -27.67 16.93
C PHE A 40 -30.05 -26.46 15.98
N PRO A 41 -31.10 -26.46 15.13
CA PRO A 41 -31.28 -25.41 14.14
C PRO A 41 -31.64 -24.08 14.79
N PHE A 42 -31.20 -22.99 14.17
CA PHE A 42 -31.45 -21.64 14.65
C PHE A 42 -31.67 -20.64 13.52
N PHE A 43 -32.36 -19.56 13.87
CA PHE A 43 -32.60 -18.41 13.02
C PHE A 43 -32.62 -17.15 13.87
N PHE A 44 -31.85 -16.15 13.49
CA PHE A 44 -31.83 -14.83 14.10
C PHE A 44 -31.96 -13.76 13.03
N LYS A 45 -32.80 -12.76 13.32
CA LYS A 45 -32.87 -11.53 12.56
C LYS A 45 -32.25 -10.43 13.40
N THR A 46 -31.30 -9.71 12.82
CA THR A 46 -30.55 -8.63 13.46
C THR A 46 -30.75 -7.34 12.68
N GLN A 47 -31.15 -6.28 13.36
CA GLN A 47 -31.21 -4.93 12.83
C GLN A 47 -30.07 -4.11 13.45
N ILE A 48 -29.28 -3.50 12.59
CA ILE A 48 -28.15 -2.66 12.95
C ILE A 48 -28.46 -1.25 12.47
N ASP A 49 -28.31 -0.26 13.35
CA ASP A 49 -28.50 1.15 13.05
C ASP A 49 -27.24 1.94 13.41
N ASN A 50 -26.48 2.34 12.38
CA ASN A 50 -25.27 3.16 12.47
C ASN A 50 -24.25 2.67 13.52
N LEU A 51 -24.10 1.34 13.63
CA LEU A 51 -23.23 0.71 14.61
C LEU A 51 -21.78 0.72 14.14
N LEU A 52 -20.85 1.00 15.04
CA LEU A 52 -19.41 0.81 14.88
C LEU A 52 -19.12 -0.69 14.76
N CYS A 53 -18.93 -1.16 13.52
CA CYS A 53 -18.73 -2.57 13.20
C CYS A 53 -17.25 -2.98 13.25
N VAL A 54 -16.37 -2.07 12.87
CA VAL A 54 -14.91 -2.27 12.91
C VAL A 54 -14.29 -1.02 13.52
N ASP A 55 -13.46 -1.24 14.54
CA ASP A 55 -12.64 -0.20 15.16
C ASP A 55 -11.23 -0.74 15.35
N SER A 56 -10.37 -0.45 14.39
CA SER A 56 -8.98 -0.91 14.35
C SER A 56 -8.08 0.22 13.86
N ASN A 57 -6.77 0.08 14.07
CA ASN A 57 -5.81 1.09 13.61
C ASN A 57 -5.79 1.30 12.09
N MET A 58 -6.31 0.35 11.31
CA MET A 58 -6.30 0.42 9.84
C MET A 58 -7.67 0.71 9.25
N ILE A 59 -8.75 0.26 9.90
CA ILE A 59 -10.11 0.38 9.40
C ILE A 59 -11.00 0.80 10.55
N ARG A 60 -11.76 1.86 10.31
CA ARG A 60 -12.89 2.23 11.15
C ARG A 60 -14.14 2.30 10.29
N SER A 61 -15.20 1.61 10.69
CA SER A 61 -16.43 1.55 9.91
C SER A 61 -17.70 1.53 10.76
N LYS A 62 -18.73 2.21 10.23
CA LYS A 62 -20.09 2.15 10.75
C LYS A 62 -21.05 1.67 9.68
N ALA A 63 -22.03 0.86 10.05
CA ALA A 63 -23.01 0.33 9.13
C ALA A 63 -24.43 0.31 9.69
N THR A 64 -25.39 0.34 8.77
CA THR A 64 -26.81 0.08 9.00
C THR A 64 -27.17 -1.13 8.16
N ALA A 65 -27.80 -2.14 8.76
CA ALA A 65 -28.07 -3.40 8.08
C ALA A 65 -29.27 -4.14 8.67
N ILE A 66 -29.88 -4.99 7.85
CA ILE A 66 -30.76 -6.05 8.32
C ILE A 66 -30.10 -7.37 7.91
N ILE A 67 -29.70 -8.16 8.90
CA ILE A 67 -28.95 -9.41 8.72
C ILE A 67 -29.78 -10.57 9.24
N GLU A 68 -29.94 -11.59 8.40
CA GLU A 68 -30.50 -12.89 8.78
C GLU A 68 -29.35 -13.88 8.98
N ILE A 69 -29.31 -14.51 10.15
CA ILE A 69 -28.34 -15.54 10.49
C ILE A 69 -29.10 -16.83 10.72
N SER A 70 -28.81 -17.85 9.93
CA SER A 70 -29.46 -19.16 10.04
C SER A 70 -28.45 -20.28 9.96
N GLY A 71 -28.66 -21.35 10.70
CA GLY A 71 -27.74 -22.47 10.71
C GLY A 71 -28.12 -23.54 11.72
N ASP A 72 -27.17 -24.39 12.02
CA ASP A 72 -27.27 -25.48 12.98
C ASP A 72 -25.93 -25.68 13.71
N ARG A 73 -25.70 -26.79 14.40
CA ARG A 73 -24.42 -27.02 15.10
C ARG A 73 -23.21 -27.15 14.15
N THR A 74 -23.42 -27.41 12.87
CA THR A 74 -22.37 -27.71 11.89
C THR A 74 -21.92 -26.49 11.10
N SER A 75 -22.84 -25.60 10.71
CA SER A 75 -22.54 -24.41 9.92
C SER A 75 -23.68 -23.39 9.96
N SER A 76 -23.36 -22.14 9.61
CA SER A 76 -24.36 -21.09 9.41
C SER A 76 -24.09 -20.25 8.19
N ILE A 77 -25.12 -19.53 7.77
CA ILE A 77 -25.05 -18.45 6.80
C ILE A 77 -25.56 -17.15 7.46
N ALA A 78 -24.84 -16.07 7.24
CA ALA A 78 -25.26 -14.71 7.54
C ALA A 78 -25.46 -13.96 6.22
N LYS A 79 -26.67 -13.47 5.99
CA LYS A 79 -27.04 -12.81 4.74
C LYS A 79 -27.79 -11.51 4.99
N GLY A 80 -27.66 -10.55 4.09
CA GLY A 80 -28.39 -9.29 4.22
C GLY A 80 -27.80 -8.13 3.41
N ASN A 81 -28.54 -7.03 3.40
CA ASN A 81 -28.08 -5.78 2.81
C ASN A 81 -27.40 -4.95 3.89
N VAL A 82 -26.19 -4.48 3.59
CA VAL A 82 -25.37 -3.67 4.49
C VAL A 82 -25.11 -2.34 3.81
N LYS A 83 -25.51 -1.25 4.45
CA LYS A 83 -25.11 0.10 4.04
C LYS A 83 -23.94 0.56 4.87
N ALA A 84 -22.82 0.89 4.24
CA ALA A 84 -21.70 1.53 4.92
C ALA A 84 -22.03 3.01 5.15
N ASN A 85 -22.28 3.40 6.40
CA ASN A 85 -22.57 4.79 6.76
C ASN A 85 -21.28 5.62 6.80
N TYR A 86 -20.21 5.00 7.27
CA TYR A 86 -18.87 5.57 7.38
C TYR A 86 -17.85 4.47 7.18
N LEU A 87 -16.82 4.74 6.38
CA LEU A 87 -15.66 3.88 6.25
C LEU A 87 -14.44 4.74 6.02
N ASP A 88 -13.46 4.57 6.90
CA ASP A 88 -12.19 5.26 6.86
C ASP A 88 -11.07 4.23 7.00
N MET A 89 -10.15 4.27 6.05
CA MET A 89 -9.04 3.35 5.93
C MET A 89 -7.72 4.09 6.01
N THR A 90 -6.89 3.68 6.94
CA THR A 90 -5.53 4.18 7.14
C THR A 90 -4.54 3.12 6.70
N ILE A 91 -3.67 3.47 5.73
CA ILE A 91 -2.54 2.65 5.31
C ILE A 91 -1.37 2.95 6.26
N PRO A 92 -0.95 2.00 7.11
CA PRO A 92 0.10 2.25 8.08
C PRO A 92 1.50 2.26 7.43
N ASP A 93 2.42 3.04 7.98
CA ASP A 93 3.84 3.09 7.54
C ASP A 93 4.60 1.77 7.79
N LYS A 94 4.09 0.94 8.72
CA LYS A 94 4.56 -0.41 9.02
C LYS A 94 3.35 -1.28 9.29
N LEU A 95 3.25 -2.44 8.63
CA LEU A 95 2.24 -3.44 8.98
C LEU A 95 2.39 -3.79 10.47
N PRO A 96 1.32 -3.66 11.29
CA PRO A 96 1.40 -4.09 12.67
C PRO A 96 1.70 -5.59 12.70
N ILE A 97 2.80 -5.98 13.33
CA ILE A 97 3.03 -7.39 13.68
C ILE A 97 2.02 -7.69 14.78
N VAL A 98 0.88 -8.30 14.42
CA VAL A 98 -0.06 -8.82 15.41
C VAL A 98 0.58 -10.08 16.00
N ILE A 99 1.38 -9.93 17.04
CA ILE A 99 1.71 -11.03 17.96
C ILE A 99 0.65 -10.96 19.06
N PRO A 100 -0.36 -11.85 19.09
CA PRO A 100 -1.20 -11.98 20.26
C PRO A 100 -0.34 -12.56 21.40
N ASP A 101 0.18 -11.69 22.26
CA ASP A 101 0.89 -12.09 23.47
C ASP A 101 -0.15 -12.42 24.55
N LEU A 102 -0.69 -13.63 24.51
CA LEU A 102 -1.42 -14.18 25.64
C LEU A 102 -0.41 -14.51 26.73
N LYS A 103 -0.14 -13.54 27.61
CA LYS A 103 0.55 -13.79 28.87
C LYS A 103 -0.29 -14.73 29.72
N ALA A 104 -0.04 -16.03 29.59
CA ALA A 104 -0.54 -17.02 30.52
C ALA A 104 0.26 -16.91 31.83
N THR A 105 -0.32 -16.23 32.83
CA THR A 105 0.12 -16.42 34.22
C THR A 105 -0.33 -17.79 34.69
N PHE A 106 0.56 -18.77 34.59
CA PHE A 106 0.36 -20.08 35.19
C PHE A 106 0.46 -19.96 36.71
N ILE A 107 -0.67 -20.06 37.40
CA ILE A 107 -0.70 -20.23 38.85
C ILE A 107 -0.56 -21.73 39.11
N SER A 108 0.63 -22.13 39.57
CA SER A 108 1.06 -23.47 39.98
C SER A 108 1.59 -24.39 38.87
N HIS A 109 2.91 -24.58 38.86
CA HIS A 109 3.55 -25.78 38.33
C HIS A 109 4.34 -26.46 39.44
N PRO A 110 4.21 -27.78 39.59
CA PRO A 110 5.40 -28.59 39.75
C PRO A 110 5.52 -29.65 38.65
N SER A 111 6.73 -29.68 38.08
CA SER A 111 7.43 -30.83 37.51
C SER A 111 7.06 -31.38 36.12
N LYS A 112 8.00 -31.13 35.20
CA LYS A 112 8.61 -32.06 34.23
C LYS A 112 7.68 -33.09 33.56
N ASN A 113 7.10 -32.68 32.45
CA ASN A 113 7.14 -33.40 31.19
C ASN A 113 7.01 -32.34 30.09
N HIS A 114 7.95 -32.30 29.13
CA HIS A 114 7.70 -31.61 27.88
C HIS A 114 6.72 -32.48 27.08
N ASP A 115 5.47 -32.48 27.52
CA ASP A 115 4.38 -32.92 26.67
C ASP A 115 4.39 -31.99 25.46
N LYS A 116 4.52 -32.59 24.27
CA LYS A 116 4.32 -31.90 23.00
C LYS A 116 3.08 -31.03 23.17
N TYR A 117 3.24 -29.72 23.13
CA TYR A 117 2.11 -28.81 23.06
C TYR A 117 1.30 -29.22 21.83
N ILE A 118 0.20 -29.93 22.07
CA ILE A 118 -0.80 -30.15 21.05
C ILE A 118 -1.34 -28.75 20.79
N THR A 119 -0.90 -28.12 19.70
CA THR A 119 -1.58 -26.95 19.16
C THR A 119 -2.97 -27.43 18.74
N ILE A 120 -3.91 -27.43 19.68
CA ILE A 120 -5.33 -27.58 19.39
C ILE A 120 -5.68 -26.31 18.60
N LYS A 121 -5.62 -26.38 17.26
CA LYS A 121 -6.27 -25.36 16.44
C LYS A 121 -7.75 -25.47 16.77
N PRO A 122 -8.37 -24.47 17.44
CA PRO A 122 -9.80 -24.55 17.72
C PRO A 122 -10.51 -24.71 16.36
N LYS A 123 -11.31 -25.77 16.22
CA LYS A 123 -12.18 -25.95 15.04
C LYS A 123 -13.22 -24.84 15.11
N MET A 124 -12.94 -23.73 14.45
CA MET A 124 -13.81 -22.58 14.46
C MET A 124 -15.09 -22.90 13.67
N TYR A 125 -16.21 -22.41 14.17
CA TYR A 125 -17.53 -22.66 13.61
C TYR A 125 -17.66 -22.00 12.23
N PRO A 126 -18.01 -22.73 11.15
CA PRO A 126 -18.12 -22.16 9.82
C PRO A 126 -19.29 -21.20 9.71
N ILE A 127 -18.99 -19.93 9.41
CA ILE A 127 -19.99 -18.90 9.09
C ILE A 127 -19.75 -18.49 7.64
N HIS A 128 -20.72 -18.82 6.79
CA HIS A 128 -20.79 -18.35 5.40
C HIS A 128 -21.41 -16.96 5.36
N LEU A 129 -20.88 -16.11 4.50
CA LEU A 129 -21.34 -14.74 4.32
C LEU A 129 -22.06 -14.62 2.97
N ASP A 130 -23.12 -13.83 2.91
CA ASP A 130 -23.79 -13.41 1.67
C ASP A 130 -24.36 -12.01 1.86
N PHE A 131 -23.48 -11.03 1.77
CA PHE A 131 -23.82 -9.63 1.98
C PHE A 131 -23.75 -8.83 0.68
N ASP A 132 -24.76 -8.02 0.45
CA ASP A 132 -24.72 -6.95 -0.53
C ASP A 132 -24.36 -5.65 0.22
N LEU A 133 -23.14 -5.18 0.01
CA LEU A 133 -22.57 -4.00 0.66
C LEU A 133 -22.68 -2.78 -0.28
N ASP A 134 -23.54 -1.85 0.11
CA ASP A 134 -23.69 -0.54 -0.52
C ASP A 134 -22.73 0.46 0.13
N VAL A 135 -21.83 1.01 -0.69
CA VAL A 135 -20.85 2.03 -0.32
C VAL A 135 -21.08 3.31 -1.14
N THR A 136 -22.33 3.80 -1.10
CA THR A 136 -22.71 5.08 -1.70
C THR A 136 -22.18 6.28 -0.89
N ASN A 137 -22.03 6.13 0.43
CA ASN A 137 -21.35 7.16 1.22
C ASN A 137 -19.85 7.10 0.92
N PRO A 138 -19.21 8.23 0.54
CA PRO A 138 -17.83 8.21 0.14
C PRO A 138 -16.90 7.68 1.24
N ILE A 139 -16.08 6.70 0.90
CA ILE A 139 -15.05 6.16 1.79
C ILE A 139 -13.79 6.97 1.66
N LYS A 140 -13.07 7.14 2.76
CA LYS A 140 -11.77 7.79 2.77
C LYS A 140 -10.67 6.74 2.89
N ILE A 141 -9.65 6.88 2.05
CA ILE A 141 -8.44 6.06 2.12
C ILE A 141 -7.26 7.02 2.17
N HIS A 142 -6.48 6.93 3.25
CA HIS A 142 -5.35 7.81 3.49
C HIS A 142 -4.14 7.05 4.05
N GLY A 143 -2.95 7.61 3.89
CA GLY A 143 -1.69 7.04 4.40
C GLY A 143 -0.67 6.74 3.29
N GLN A 144 0.61 6.65 3.67
CA GLN A 144 1.74 6.51 2.74
C GLN A 144 1.72 7.50 1.55
N GLY A 145 1.31 8.74 1.80
CA GLY A 145 1.21 9.79 0.78
C GLY A 145 -0.10 9.82 0.00
N LEU A 146 -0.98 8.82 0.16
CA LEU A 146 -2.32 8.82 -0.42
C LEU A 146 -3.29 9.61 0.46
N ASP A 147 -4.15 10.42 -0.17
CA ASP A 147 -5.38 10.95 0.41
C ASP A 147 -6.45 10.91 -0.68
N SER A 148 -7.47 10.07 -0.50
CA SER A 148 -8.41 9.77 -1.57
C SER A 148 -9.80 9.40 -1.05
N THR A 149 -10.79 9.61 -1.92
CA THR A 149 -12.20 9.38 -1.65
C THR A 149 -12.79 8.50 -2.75
N TRP A 150 -13.51 7.43 -2.36
CA TRP A 150 -14.02 6.41 -3.28
C TRP A 150 -15.48 6.07 -2.99
N ILE A 151 -16.14 5.44 -3.97
CA ILE A 151 -17.49 4.85 -3.84
C ILE A 151 -17.51 3.49 -4.49
N GLY A 152 -18.44 2.62 -4.11
CA GLY A 152 -18.55 1.31 -4.71
C GLY A 152 -19.76 0.49 -4.24
N ASN A 153 -19.90 -0.68 -4.84
CA ASN A 153 -20.88 -1.68 -4.44
C ASN A 153 -20.18 -3.04 -4.47
N PHE A 154 -20.38 -3.83 -3.43
CA PHE A 154 -19.71 -5.12 -3.27
C PHE A 154 -20.69 -6.22 -2.92
N LYS A 155 -20.44 -7.41 -3.43
CA LYS A 155 -20.98 -8.65 -2.92
C LYS A 155 -19.89 -9.34 -2.12
N ILE A 156 -20.16 -9.64 -0.86
CA ILE A 156 -19.25 -10.31 0.07
C ILE A 156 -19.80 -11.71 0.34
N GLY A 157 -18.99 -12.70 -0.03
CA GLY A 157 -19.25 -14.12 0.10
C GLY A 157 -18.16 -14.85 0.89
N GLY A 158 -18.19 -16.18 0.81
CA GLY A 158 -17.17 -17.05 1.40
C GLY A 158 -17.32 -17.19 2.91
N THR A 159 -16.20 -17.28 3.62
CA THR A 159 -16.15 -17.42 5.08
C THR A 159 -15.20 -16.39 5.67
N TYR A 160 -15.22 -16.22 7.00
CA TYR A 160 -14.30 -15.30 7.68
C TYR A 160 -12.79 -15.65 7.49
N MET A 161 -12.44 -16.89 7.07
CA MET A 161 -11.06 -17.28 6.72
C MET A 161 -10.73 -17.13 5.24
N SER A 162 -11.75 -16.93 4.42
CA SER A 162 -11.68 -17.05 2.96
C SER A 162 -12.78 -16.17 2.38
N PHE A 163 -12.62 -14.85 2.53
CA PHE A 163 -13.57 -13.87 2.04
C PHE A 163 -13.55 -13.86 0.51
N GLU A 164 -14.74 -13.84 -0.08
CA GLU A 164 -14.92 -13.66 -1.51
C GLU A 164 -15.54 -12.28 -1.70
N THR A 165 -14.84 -11.36 -2.36
CA THR A 165 -15.37 -10.00 -2.58
C THR A 165 -15.45 -9.75 -4.08
N ILE A 166 -16.63 -9.37 -4.56
CA ILE A 166 -16.89 -9.02 -5.96
C ILE A 166 -17.41 -7.60 -5.99
N GLY A 167 -16.84 -6.76 -6.85
CA GLY A 167 -17.30 -5.38 -7.00
C GLY A 167 -16.19 -4.43 -7.41
N ASP A 168 -16.52 -3.16 -7.48
CA ASP A 168 -15.61 -2.11 -7.93
C ASP A 168 -15.63 -0.91 -6.97
N LEU A 169 -14.45 -0.44 -6.59
CA LEU A 169 -14.27 0.91 -6.05
C LEU A 169 -13.93 1.86 -7.20
N ASN A 170 -14.61 3.00 -7.23
CA ASN A 170 -14.38 4.07 -8.18
C ASN A 170 -13.95 5.32 -7.45
N LEU A 171 -12.88 5.94 -7.95
CA LEU A 171 -12.31 7.17 -7.41
C LEU A 171 -13.28 8.32 -7.66
N LEU A 172 -13.59 9.08 -6.60
CA LEU A 172 -14.26 10.38 -6.73
C LEU A 172 -13.25 11.51 -6.85
N LYS A 173 -12.25 11.51 -5.97
CA LYS A 173 -11.17 12.48 -5.93
C LYS A 173 -10.04 11.95 -5.07
N GLY A 174 -8.84 12.45 -5.29
CA GLY A 174 -7.75 12.19 -4.39
C GLY A 174 -6.44 12.73 -4.94
N SER A 175 -5.41 12.53 -4.14
CA SER A 175 -4.06 12.91 -4.46
C SER A 175 -3.08 11.89 -3.89
N TYR A 176 -1.89 11.87 -4.48
CA TYR A 176 -0.79 11.03 -4.01
C TYR A 176 0.49 11.86 -3.97
N VAL A 177 1.21 11.77 -2.85
CA VAL A 177 2.50 12.42 -2.68
C VAL A 177 3.62 11.41 -2.90
N PHE A 178 4.40 11.63 -3.95
CA PHE A 178 5.58 10.82 -4.28
C PHE A 178 6.83 11.69 -4.32
N ALA A 179 7.86 11.35 -3.53
CA ALA A 179 9.13 12.07 -3.47
C ALA A 179 8.95 13.60 -3.30
N GLY A 180 8.02 14.01 -2.44
CA GLY A 180 7.69 15.41 -2.16
C GLY A 180 6.86 16.12 -3.24
N ARG A 181 6.42 15.40 -4.29
CA ARG A 181 5.59 15.94 -5.37
C ARG A 181 4.14 15.46 -5.25
N HIS A 182 3.21 16.37 -5.48
CA HIS A 182 1.79 16.11 -5.42
C HIS A 182 1.28 15.69 -6.81
N PHE A 183 0.68 14.52 -6.90
CA PHE A 183 -0.03 14.04 -8.06
C PHE A 183 -1.53 14.07 -7.79
N ASP A 184 -2.29 14.65 -8.70
CA ASP A 184 -3.75 14.60 -8.68
C ASP A 184 -4.22 13.26 -9.25
N LEU A 185 -5.03 12.52 -8.49
CA LEU A 185 -5.66 11.31 -9.01
C LEU A 185 -6.83 11.71 -9.92
N THR A 186 -6.70 11.46 -11.23
CA THR A 186 -7.69 11.89 -12.23
C THR A 186 -8.68 10.78 -12.59
N LYS A 187 -8.26 9.51 -12.47
CA LYS A 187 -9.10 8.33 -12.66
C LYS A 187 -8.64 7.24 -11.71
N GLY A 188 -9.55 6.41 -11.24
CA GLY A 188 -9.19 5.28 -10.41
C GLY A 188 -10.31 4.25 -10.35
N LYS A 189 -9.95 3.01 -10.59
CA LYS A 189 -10.79 1.84 -10.40
C LYS A 189 -10.00 0.76 -9.65
N VAL A 190 -10.63 0.14 -8.66
CA VAL A 190 -10.11 -1.05 -7.99
C VAL A 190 -11.15 -2.14 -8.10
N SER A 191 -10.80 -3.22 -8.80
CA SER A 191 -11.73 -4.31 -9.12
C SER A 191 -11.44 -5.55 -8.29
N PHE A 192 -12.50 -6.09 -7.67
CA PHE A 192 -12.49 -7.30 -6.88
C PHE A 192 -13.21 -8.41 -7.67
N THR A 193 -12.52 -9.53 -7.88
CA THR A 193 -12.93 -10.60 -8.82
C THR A 193 -13.68 -11.75 -8.17
N GLY A 194 -13.78 -11.78 -6.83
CA GLY A 194 -14.51 -12.81 -6.09
C GLY A 194 -13.73 -14.07 -5.74
N LYS A 195 -12.50 -14.27 -6.23
CA LYS A 195 -11.72 -15.44 -5.80
C LYS A 195 -11.10 -15.16 -4.45
N SER A 196 -11.29 -16.08 -3.53
CA SER A 196 -10.64 -16.03 -2.22
C SER A 196 -9.12 -15.91 -2.36
N ASN A 197 -8.53 -15.01 -1.59
CA ASN A 197 -7.09 -14.69 -1.56
C ASN A 197 -6.52 -14.08 -2.86
N GLU A 198 -7.35 -13.71 -3.85
CA GLU A 198 -6.89 -12.96 -5.02
C GLU A 198 -6.78 -11.46 -4.67
N MET A 199 -5.68 -10.84 -5.07
CA MET A 199 -5.48 -9.41 -4.86
C MET A 199 -6.36 -8.62 -5.83
N PRO A 200 -6.95 -7.49 -5.40
CA PRO A 200 -7.73 -6.66 -6.30
C PRO A 200 -6.86 -6.06 -7.39
N ILE A 201 -7.47 -5.79 -8.55
CA ILE A 201 -6.79 -5.22 -9.72
C ILE A 201 -6.96 -3.71 -9.71
N LEU A 202 -5.84 -3.00 -9.83
CA LEU A 202 -5.77 -1.55 -9.93
C LEU A 202 -5.82 -1.11 -11.40
N ASP A 203 -6.53 -0.01 -11.65
CA ASP A 203 -6.39 0.83 -12.83
C ASP A 203 -6.55 2.29 -12.39
N ILE A 204 -5.43 2.93 -12.06
CA ILE A 204 -5.37 4.26 -11.48
C ILE A 204 -4.52 5.17 -12.35
N GLN A 205 -4.99 6.38 -12.59
CA GLN A 205 -4.26 7.43 -13.28
C GLN A 205 -4.06 8.63 -12.37
N ALA A 206 -2.83 9.09 -12.29
CA ALA A 206 -2.43 10.27 -11.56
C ALA A 206 -1.71 11.25 -12.50
N THR A 207 -1.83 12.55 -12.25
CA THR A 207 -1.19 13.58 -13.08
C THR A 207 -0.52 14.66 -12.26
N ILE A 208 0.56 15.22 -12.80
CA ILE A 208 1.24 16.40 -12.25
C ILE A 208 1.61 17.34 -13.39
N ASN A 209 1.50 18.65 -13.18
CA ASN A 209 2.00 19.65 -14.12
C ASN A 209 3.31 20.22 -13.59
N GLN A 210 4.38 20.06 -14.36
CA GLN A 210 5.71 20.54 -13.98
C GLN A 210 6.34 21.31 -15.14
N ARG A 211 6.67 22.59 -14.91
CA ARG A 211 7.24 23.51 -15.92
C ARG A 211 6.48 23.50 -17.27
N GLY A 212 5.16 23.47 -17.22
CA GLY A 212 4.30 23.46 -18.42
C GLY A 212 4.18 22.10 -19.12
N VAL A 213 4.79 21.03 -18.58
CA VAL A 213 4.63 19.65 -19.07
C VAL A 213 3.67 18.90 -18.16
N LYS A 214 2.61 18.31 -18.74
CA LYS A 214 1.71 17.42 -18.02
C LYS A 214 2.29 16.02 -18.01
N ILE A 215 2.63 15.49 -16.84
CA ILE A 215 3.11 14.13 -16.64
C ILE A 215 1.94 13.28 -16.14
N ILE A 216 1.78 12.09 -16.72
CA ILE A 216 0.72 11.13 -16.42
C ILE A 216 1.39 9.85 -15.91
N ALA A 217 0.96 9.38 -14.75
CA ALA A 217 1.35 8.11 -14.17
C ALA A 217 0.16 7.15 -14.18
N ASP A 218 0.29 6.03 -14.87
CA ASP A 218 -0.70 4.96 -14.88
C ASP A 218 -0.21 3.80 -14.01
N VAL A 219 -1.04 3.35 -13.08
CA VAL A 219 -0.79 2.25 -12.15
C VAL A 219 -1.80 1.14 -12.43
N LYS A 220 -1.33 0.00 -12.95
CA LYS A 220 -2.20 -1.09 -13.41
C LYS A 220 -1.76 -2.46 -12.91
N GLY A 221 -2.71 -3.36 -12.69
CA GLY A 221 -2.45 -4.75 -12.32
C GLY A 221 -2.75 -5.06 -10.84
N PRO A 222 -2.36 -6.25 -10.35
CA PRO A 222 -2.63 -6.67 -8.97
C PRO A 222 -2.07 -5.69 -7.93
N LEU A 223 -2.79 -5.48 -6.83
CA LEU A 223 -2.43 -4.55 -5.76
C LEU A 223 -1.05 -4.82 -5.12
N ASP A 224 -0.63 -6.08 -5.05
CA ASP A 224 0.66 -6.50 -4.51
C ASP A 224 1.82 -6.35 -5.51
N THR A 225 1.54 -6.41 -6.81
CA THR A 225 2.52 -6.25 -7.88
C THR A 225 2.03 -5.31 -8.99
N PRO A 226 1.79 -4.02 -8.70
CA PRO A 226 1.30 -3.10 -9.71
C PRO A 226 2.42 -2.69 -10.68
N LYS A 227 2.08 -2.56 -11.97
CA LYS A 227 2.95 -1.96 -12.98
C LYS A 227 2.68 -0.47 -13.07
N ILE A 228 3.74 0.32 -12.97
CA ILE A 228 3.68 1.78 -13.09
C ILE A 228 4.32 2.20 -14.41
N THR A 229 3.63 3.04 -15.18
CA THR A 229 4.14 3.63 -16.43
C THR A 229 3.95 5.14 -16.43
N PHE A 230 4.92 5.86 -16.97
CA PHE A 230 4.88 7.31 -17.07
C PHE A 230 4.80 7.75 -18.54
N SER A 231 4.01 8.80 -18.80
CA SER A 231 3.93 9.47 -20.09
C SER A 231 3.81 10.98 -19.89
N SER A 232 3.97 11.76 -20.96
CA SER A 232 3.87 13.22 -20.88
C SER A 232 3.16 13.84 -22.08
N SER A 233 2.63 15.04 -21.87
CA SER A 233 2.12 15.92 -22.91
C SER A 233 2.75 17.32 -22.72
N PRO A 234 3.59 17.79 -23.67
CA PRO A 234 4.05 17.13 -24.91
C PRO A 234 4.83 15.81 -24.67
N PRO A 235 4.94 14.92 -25.68
CA PRO A 235 5.62 13.63 -25.52
C PRO A 235 7.12 13.80 -25.32
N LEU A 236 7.65 13.21 -24.24
CA LEU A 236 9.07 13.20 -23.89
C LEU A 236 9.59 11.76 -23.77
N PRO A 237 10.91 11.54 -23.94
CA PRO A 237 11.54 10.28 -23.58
C PRO A 237 11.38 9.97 -22.09
N SER A 238 11.28 8.69 -21.73
CA SER A 238 11.09 8.25 -20.33
C SER A 238 12.16 8.78 -19.37
N SER A 239 13.41 8.90 -19.82
CA SER A 239 14.51 9.45 -19.03
C SER A 239 14.32 10.92 -18.69
N SER A 240 13.83 11.73 -19.64
CA SER A 240 13.50 13.14 -19.42
C SER A 240 12.29 13.31 -18.49
N ILE A 241 11.28 12.44 -18.60
CA ILE A 241 10.14 12.43 -17.66
C ILE A 241 10.64 12.14 -16.23
N MET A 242 11.51 11.13 -16.06
CA MET A 242 12.06 10.77 -14.76
C MET A 242 12.95 11.88 -14.20
N ALA A 243 13.77 12.53 -15.03
CA ALA A 243 14.58 13.67 -14.61
C ALA A 243 13.72 14.85 -14.13
N LEU A 244 12.64 15.19 -14.85
CA LEU A 244 11.65 16.17 -14.41
C LEU A 244 11.01 15.75 -13.07
N LEU A 245 10.60 14.49 -12.94
CA LEU A 245 9.99 13.95 -11.72
C LEU A 245 10.93 13.78 -10.54
N ILE A 246 12.25 13.85 -10.71
CA ILE A 246 13.22 13.72 -9.60
C ILE A 246 13.86 15.08 -9.30
N PHE A 247 14.48 15.68 -10.31
CA PHE A 247 15.26 16.92 -10.20
C PHE A 247 14.44 18.17 -10.52
N GLY A 248 13.35 18.04 -11.28
CA GLY A 248 12.46 19.17 -11.59
C GLY A 248 12.87 19.97 -12.82
N GLN A 249 13.81 19.46 -13.60
CA GLN A 249 14.33 20.05 -14.84
C GLN A 249 14.62 18.97 -15.88
N GLN A 250 14.67 19.36 -17.16
CA GLN A 250 14.96 18.45 -18.28
C GLN A 250 16.47 18.17 -18.38
N LEU A 251 16.84 17.06 -19.02
CA LEU A 251 18.25 16.70 -19.24
C LEU A 251 19.01 17.75 -20.04
N SER A 252 18.40 18.32 -21.07
CA SER A 252 19.03 19.31 -21.95
C SER A 252 19.39 20.61 -21.22
N GLU A 253 18.55 21.05 -20.28
CA GLU A 253 18.75 22.28 -19.50
C GLU A 253 19.89 22.15 -18.47
N LEU A 254 20.14 20.93 -17.97
CA LEU A 254 21.25 20.63 -17.06
C LEU A 254 22.62 20.78 -17.74
N THR A 255 22.70 20.54 -19.05
CA THR A 255 23.97 20.44 -19.79
C THR A 255 24.51 21.77 -20.34
N GLU A 256 23.66 22.68 -20.82
CA GLU A 256 24.11 23.76 -21.71
C GLU A 256 24.55 25.06 -21.01
N SER A 257 24.12 25.33 -19.77
CA SER A 257 24.42 26.61 -19.09
C SER A 257 25.09 26.48 -17.71
N GLN A 258 24.80 25.42 -16.96
CA GLN A 258 25.23 25.32 -15.55
C GLN A 258 26.55 24.56 -15.36
N THR A 259 26.96 23.74 -16.34
CA THR A 259 28.20 22.95 -16.28
C THR A 259 29.46 23.82 -16.32
N ILE A 260 29.44 24.93 -17.05
CA ILE A 260 30.61 25.82 -17.25
C ILE A 260 30.85 26.71 -16.03
N GLU A 261 29.79 27.23 -15.41
CA GLU A 261 29.87 28.14 -14.26
C GLU A 261 30.22 27.40 -12.95
N LEU A 262 29.81 26.13 -12.84
CA LEU A 262 30.20 25.26 -11.71
C LEU A 262 31.64 24.76 -11.84
N ALA A 263 32.08 24.40 -13.06
CA ALA A 263 33.45 23.95 -13.32
C ALA A 263 34.50 25.05 -13.05
N SER A 264 34.19 26.31 -13.36
CA SER A 264 35.09 27.44 -13.10
C SER A 264 35.21 27.76 -11.61
N THR A 265 34.12 27.64 -10.84
CA THR A 265 34.11 27.88 -9.39
C THR A 265 34.83 26.77 -8.61
N MET A 266 34.73 25.51 -9.08
CA MET A 266 35.27 24.33 -8.37
C MET A 266 36.72 23.96 -8.73
N SER A 267 37.33 24.59 -9.75
CA SER A 267 38.76 24.38 -10.08
C SER A 267 39.73 24.89 -9.01
N SER A 268 39.24 25.60 -7.99
CA SER A 268 40.05 26.16 -6.89
C SER A 268 40.06 25.34 -5.59
N GLU A 269 39.22 24.30 -5.47
CA GLU A 269 39.07 23.52 -4.23
C GLU A 269 38.75 22.04 -4.56
N LEU A 270 39.71 21.34 -5.16
CA LEU A 270 39.63 19.89 -5.39
C LEU A 270 40.47 19.16 -4.34
N ASP A 271 39.87 18.92 -3.18
CA ASP A 271 40.27 17.84 -2.28
C ASP A 271 39.09 16.86 -2.10
N ASP A 272 39.41 15.57 -2.17
CA ASP A 272 38.63 14.47 -2.75
C ASP A 272 37.42 13.94 -1.93
N SER A 273 36.71 14.78 -1.16
CA SER A 273 35.60 14.25 -0.33
C SER A 273 34.49 15.20 0.15
N SER A 274 34.48 16.49 -0.23
CA SER A 274 33.68 17.47 0.52
C SER A 274 32.84 18.46 -0.33
N LEU A 275 32.21 18.02 -1.42
CA LEU A 275 31.32 18.90 -2.20
C LEU A 275 29.82 18.60 -2.02
N SER A 276 29.42 18.08 -0.86
CA SER A 276 27.99 17.81 -0.58
C SER A 276 27.18 19.03 -0.10
N ASN A 277 27.75 20.22 0.03
CA ASN A 277 27.12 21.29 0.82
C ASN A 277 27.23 22.71 0.23
N SER A 278 27.08 22.88 -1.09
CA SER A 278 26.91 24.21 -1.68
C SER A 278 25.43 24.58 -1.81
N ASN A 279 25.05 25.77 -1.34
CA ASN A 279 23.68 26.32 -1.45
C ASN A 279 23.16 26.41 -2.90
N ALA A 280 24.05 26.30 -3.89
CA ALA A 280 23.69 26.24 -5.31
C ALA A 280 23.00 24.92 -5.71
N LEU A 281 23.36 23.78 -5.10
CA LEU A 281 22.77 22.47 -5.39
C LEU A 281 21.34 22.34 -4.85
N GLY A 282 21.06 22.96 -3.69
CA GLY A 282 19.73 22.97 -3.07
C GLY A 282 18.65 23.62 -3.93
N ASN A 283 18.99 24.69 -4.67
CA ASN A 283 18.07 25.36 -5.59
C ASN A 283 17.73 24.52 -6.84
N LEU A 284 18.58 23.54 -7.17
CA LEU A 284 18.38 22.60 -8.27
C LEU A 284 17.68 21.31 -7.81
N GLY A 285 17.43 21.15 -6.50
CA GLY A 285 16.79 19.96 -5.92
C GLY A 285 17.63 18.70 -6.03
N ILE A 286 18.96 18.84 -6.04
CA ILE A 286 19.97 17.78 -6.18
C ILE A 286 20.67 17.58 -4.82
N ASP A 287 20.75 16.33 -4.35
CA ASP A 287 21.35 15.99 -3.05
C ASP A 287 22.78 15.47 -3.16
N ARG A 288 23.18 15.01 -4.36
CA ARG A 288 24.51 14.48 -4.64
C ARG A 288 25.01 14.96 -6.00
N PHE A 289 26.28 15.32 -6.04
CA PHE A 289 27.02 15.59 -7.26
C PHE A 289 28.30 14.76 -7.23
N ASN A 290 28.61 14.07 -8.31
CA ASN A 290 29.83 13.30 -8.42
C ASN A 290 30.41 13.40 -9.84
N ILE A 291 31.73 13.45 -9.95
CA ILE A 291 32.43 13.39 -11.23
C ILE A 291 33.04 11.99 -11.32
N ILE A 292 32.51 11.18 -12.23
CA ILE A 292 33.04 9.85 -12.51
C ILE A 292 34.23 10.06 -13.44
N LYS A 293 35.44 9.93 -12.86
CA LYS A 293 36.69 9.92 -13.62
C LYS A 293 36.97 8.50 -14.14
N PRO A 294 37.55 8.35 -15.33
CA PRO A 294 37.99 7.04 -15.81
C PRO A 294 39.00 6.46 -14.81
N SER A 295 38.76 5.21 -14.43
CA SER A 295 39.65 4.49 -13.53
C SER A 295 40.85 4.01 -14.35
N ALA A 296 42.08 4.32 -13.91
CA ALA A 296 43.33 4.07 -14.64
C ALA A 296 43.69 2.56 -14.85
N THR A 297 42.73 1.66 -14.68
CA THR A 297 42.96 0.21 -14.57
C THR A 297 42.24 -0.62 -15.63
N ASP A 298 41.41 -0.02 -16.50
CA ASP A 298 40.69 -0.74 -17.56
C ASP A 298 40.63 0.08 -18.87
N PRO A 299 41.50 -0.18 -19.84
CA PRO A 299 41.57 0.55 -21.12
C PRO A 299 40.48 0.13 -22.13
N SER A 300 39.49 -0.70 -21.73
CA SER A 300 38.43 -1.20 -22.62
C SER A 300 37.03 -0.67 -22.31
N SER A 301 36.84 0.04 -21.20
CA SER A 301 35.60 0.77 -20.93
C SER A 301 35.62 2.09 -21.71
N SER A 302 34.56 2.40 -22.45
CA SER A 302 34.42 3.64 -23.21
C SER A 302 34.84 4.87 -22.38
N ASP A 303 35.84 5.55 -22.93
CA ASP A 303 36.82 6.40 -22.27
C ASP A 303 36.31 7.83 -22.05
N GLN A 304 35.38 8.06 -21.12
CA GLN A 304 34.80 9.40 -20.94
C GLN A 304 34.52 9.80 -19.50
N MET A 305 34.89 11.05 -19.19
CA MET A 305 34.43 11.75 -17.98
C MET A 305 32.90 11.81 -18.02
N ALA A 306 32.25 11.36 -16.95
CA ALA A 306 30.81 11.47 -16.79
C ALA A 306 30.48 12.28 -15.54
N VAL A 307 29.45 13.12 -15.66
CA VAL A 307 28.93 13.91 -14.55
C VAL A 307 27.66 13.24 -14.02
N GLN A 308 27.61 13.01 -12.72
CA GLN A 308 26.48 12.35 -12.06
C GLN A 308 25.79 13.29 -11.06
N PHE A 309 24.46 13.40 -11.17
CA PHE A 309 23.60 14.13 -10.26
C PHE A 309 22.62 13.16 -9.57
N GLY A 310 22.55 13.18 -8.24
CA GLY A 310 21.77 12.23 -7.45
C GLY A 310 20.78 12.92 -6.50
N LYS A 311 19.66 12.25 -6.24
CA LYS A 311 18.66 12.66 -5.25
C LYS A 311 18.20 11.47 -4.44
N TYR A 312 18.00 11.68 -3.14
CA TYR A 312 17.38 10.70 -2.26
C TYR A 312 15.87 10.71 -2.47
N LEU A 313 15.31 9.57 -2.87
CA LEU A 313 13.85 9.39 -2.92
C LEU A 313 13.30 9.05 -1.52
N THR A 314 14.07 8.27 -0.76
CA THR A 314 13.82 7.95 0.65
C THR A 314 15.15 7.60 1.31
N LYS A 315 15.14 7.38 2.64
CA LYS A 315 16.34 6.96 3.37
C LYS A 315 16.86 5.64 2.81
N GLY A 316 18.07 5.67 2.25
CA GLY A 316 18.74 4.51 1.67
C GLY A 316 18.37 4.20 0.22
N ILE A 317 17.59 5.02 -0.48
CA ILE A 317 17.38 4.89 -1.93
C ILE A 317 17.76 6.20 -2.61
N VAL A 318 18.77 6.13 -3.47
CA VAL A 318 19.24 7.23 -4.31
C VAL A 318 18.93 6.91 -5.76
N VAL A 319 18.40 7.90 -6.47
CA VAL A 319 18.37 7.87 -7.93
C VAL A 319 19.29 8.93 -8.46
N SER A 320 20.18 8.50 -9.34
CA SER A 320 21.20 9.31 -9.96
C SER A 320 21.05 9.29 -11.47
N LEU A 321 21.31 10.43 -12.09
CA LEU A 321 21.44 10.59 -13.52
C LEU A 321 22.92 10.79 -13.82
N SER A 322 23.47 10.02 -14.76
CA SER A 322 24.84 10.14 -15.25
C SER A 322 24.81 10.57 -16.71
N GLN A 323 25.59 11.59 -17.07
CA GLN A 323 25.74 12.09 -18.42
C GLN A 323 27.22 12.02 -18.83
N GLY A 324 27.52 11.25 -19.88
CA GLY A 324 28.84 11.23 -20.50
C GLY A 324 29.05 12.38 -21.49
N ALA A 325 30.29 12.54 -21.96
CA ALA A 325 30.71 13.62 -22.86
C ALA A 325 30.15 13.48 -24.30
N GLU A 326 29.81 12.28 -24.74
CA GLU A 326 29.13 12.04 -26.02
C GLU A 326 27.62 12.32 -25.96
N GLN A 327 27.08 12.89 -27.04
CA GLN A 327 25.63 13.07 -27.18
C GLN A 327 24.92 11.71 -27.12
N GLY A 328 23.91 11.59 -26.24
CA GLY A 328 23.13 10.36 -26.05
C GLY A 328 23.69 9.37 -25.01
N SER A 329 24.76 9.72 -24.29
CA SER A 329 25.34 8.90 -23.21
C SER A 329 24.70 9.16 -21.83
N SER A 330 23.36 9.15 -21.77
CA SER A 330 22.61 9.41 -20.55
C SER A 330 22.15 8.11 -19.87
N ASN A 331 22.64 7.84 -18.66
CA ASN A 331 22.27 6.66 -17.89
C ASN A 331 21.52 7.06 -16.61
N ILE A 332 20.51 6.27 -16.23
CA ILE A 332 19.87 6.35 -14.91
C ILE A 332 20.47 5.25 -14.05
N ILE A 333 20.90 5.62 -12.85
CA ILE A 333 21.48 4.74 -11.85
C ILE A 333 20.62 4.78 -10.59
N ILE A 334 20.18 3.63 -10.10
CA ILE A 334 19.43 3.49 -8.86
C ILE A 334 20.32 2.75 -7.87
N GLU A 335 20.58 3.35 -6.70
CA GLU A 335 21.31 2.73 -5.60
C GLU A 335 20.37 2.51 -4.40
N ILE A 336 20.38 1.29 -3.86
CA ILE A 336 19.57 0.87 -2.71
C ILE A 336 20.50 0.34 -1.63
N ASP A 337 20.55 1.02 -0.48
CA ASP A 337 21.21 0.55 0.73
C ASP A 337 20.46 -0.65 1.30
N LEU A 338 21.14 -1.80 1.31
CA LEU A 338 20.68 -3.03 1.91
C LEU A 338 21.28 -3.17 3.33
N LYS A 339 20.71 -4.09 4.11
CA LYS A 339 21.24 -4.39 5.45
C LYS A 339 22.69 -4.89 5.37
N LYS A 340 23.45 -4.67 6.44
CA LYS A 340 24.85 -5.14 6.60
C LYS A 340 25.87 -4.50 5.64
N GLY A 341 25.59 -3.28 5.17
CA GLY A 341 26.52 -2.52 4.32
C GLY A 341 26.56 -2.96 2.86
N PHE A 342 25.59 -3.76 2.42
CA PHE A 342 25.40 -4.06 1.00
C PHE A 342 24.68 -2.90 0.31
N ILE A 343 25.00 -2.67 -0.96
CA ILE A 343 24.35 -1.67 -1.81
C ILE A 343 24.02 -2.36 -3.12
N PHE A 344 22.73 -2.41 -3.46
CA PHE A 344 22.30 -2.86 -4.77
C PHE A 344 22.27 -1.67 -5.72
N GLN A 345 22.83 -1.82 -6.91
CA GLN A 345 22.84 -0.81 -7.94
C GLN A 345 22.28 -1.36 -9.24
N ALA A 346 21.35 -0.63 -9.84
CA ALA A 346 20.85 -0.86 -11.19
C ALA A 346 21.19 0.34 -12.08
N GLU A 347 21.60 0.09 -13.32
CA GLU A 347 21.94 1.11 -14.31
C GLU A 347 21.28 0.80 -15.65
N THR A 348 20.70 1.81 -16.28
CA THR A 348 20.18 1.71 -17.65
C THR A 348 21.28 2.10 -18.64
N GLN A 349 21.64 1.23 -19.59
CA GLN A 349 22.57 1.58 -20.67
C GLN A 349 21.80 1.86 -21.96
N GLN A 350 21.73 3.15 -22.32
CA GLN A 350 20.86 3.60 -23.42
C GLN A 350 21.33 3.13 -24.80
N GLN A 351 22.63 2.86 -24.98
CA GLN A 351 23.19 2.38 -26.26
C GLN A 351 22.99 0.89 -26.52
N GLU A 352 22.78 0.06 -25.49
CA GLU A 352 22.71 -1.40 -25.64
C GLU A 352 21.31 -1.99 -25.39
N GLU A 353 20.32 -1.16 -25.04
CA GLU A 353 19.00 -1.60 -24.54
C GLU A 353 19.08 -2.62 -23.38
N GLN A 354 20.22 -2.64 -22.69
CA GLN A 354 20.53 -3.58 -21.62
C GLN A 354 20.61 -2.86 -20.27
N GLY A 355 20.20 -3.56 -19.22
CA GLY A 355 20.33 -3.10 -17.84
C GLY A 355 21.53 -3.77 -17.18
N LYS A 356 22.37 -2.98 -16.52
CA LYS A 356 23.47 -3.50 -15.70
C LYS A 356 23.04 -3.50 -14.23
N PHE A 357 23.23 -4.64 -13.57
CA PHE A 357 23.01 -4.77 -12.13
C PHE A 357 24.32 -5.08 -11.42
N SER A 358 24.54 -4.48 -10.26
CA SER A 358 25.71 -4.76 -9.44
C SER A 358 25.34 -4.77 -7.96
N LEU A 359 26.04 -5.62 -7.20
CA LEU A 359 25.95 -5.66 -5.75
C LEU A 359 27.30 -5.23 -5.19
N LYS A 360 27.31 -4.09 -4.49
CA LYS A 360 28.48 -3.52 -3.84
C LYS A 360 28.40 -3.79 -2.34
N TRP A 361 29.56 -3.84 -1.69
CA TRP A 361 29.64 -3.96 -0.24
C TRP A 361 30.63 -2.94 0.31
N ARG A 362 30.20 -2.16 1.31
CA ARG A 362 31.03 -1.17 1.99
C ARG A 362 31.21 -1.57 3.44
N ARG A 363 32.48 -1.68 3.85
CA ARG A 363 32.88 -1.88 5.25
C ARG A 363 33.30 -0.51 5.80
N ASN A 364 32.53 0.03 6.74
CA ASN A 364 32.97 1.18 7.52
C ASN A 364 33.94 0.67 8.59
N TYR A 365 35.15 1.25 8.66
CA TYR A 365 36.10 1.02 9.74
C TYR A 365 35.90 2.04 10.85
#